data_AF-A0A6A3V385-F1
#
_entry.id   AF-A0A6A3V385-F1
#
_cell.length_a   1.000
_cell.length_b   1.000
_cell.length_c   1.000
_cell.angle_alpha   90.00
_cell.angle_beta   90.00
_cell.angle_gamma   90.00
#
_symmetry.space_group_name_H-M   'P 1'
#
loop_
_entity.id
_entity.type
_entity.pdbx_description
1 polymer ?
#
loop_
_entity_poly.entity_id
_entity_poly.type
_entity_poly.pdbx_seq_one_letter_code
_entity_poly.pdbx_strand_id
1 'polypeptide(L)'
;MKALVYSRSSDEYLDAKEALVHTLGGDVEHPMYKFFFGNWDNTQDEWVSFRRGNIPHLGNNTNNRLECKSGKIKQVVEPHFTLDETISTLITLQRIAEDEYVAQYHE
;
A
#
# COMPACT_ATOMS: atom_id res chain seq x y z
N MET A 1 7.83 -12.08 -0.54
CA MET A 1 7.25 -10.86 0.10
C MET A 1 6.16 -11.15 1.13
N LYS A 2 5.06 -11.86 0.83
CA LYS A 2 4.03 -12.18 1.87
C LYS A 2 4.64 -12.80 3.13
N ALA A 3 5.58 -13.74 2.96
CA ALA A 3 6.30 -14.38 4.07
C ALA A 3 6.99 -13.36 4.99
N LEU A 4 7.64 -12.32 4.44
CA LEU A 4 8.31 -11.26 5.21
C LEU A 4 7.32 -10.37 5.98
N VAL A 5 6.17 -10.05 5.39
CA VAL A 5 5.15 -9.21 6.02
C VAL A 5 4.49 -9.95 7.19
N TYR A 6 4.24 -11.25 7.01
CA TYR A 6 3.50 -12.08 7.97
C TYR A 6 4.37 -12.89 8.91
N SER A 7 5.69 -12.68 8.92
CA SER A 7 6.60 -13.32 9.89
C SER A 7 6.10 -13.08 11.32
N ARG A 8 6.11 -14.16 12.11
CA ARG A 8 5.67 -14.19 13.51
C ARG A 8 6.83 -14.14 14.51
N SER A 9 8.06 -14.25 14.02
CA SER A 9 9.29 -14.14 14.79
C SER A 9 10.40 -13.53 13.95
N SER A 10 11.50 -13.15 14.61
CA SER A 10 12.72 -12.71 13.93
C SER A 10 13.30 -13.83 13.07
N ASP A 11 13.24 -15.07 13.52
CA ASP A 11 13.79 -16.22 12.77
C ASP A 11 13.00 -16.46 11.49
N GLU A 12 11.66 -16.47 11.56
CA GLU A 12 10.81 -16.59 10.37
C GLU A 12 11.05 -15.47 9.35
N TYR A 13 11.42 -14.27 9.82
CA TYR A 13 11.76 -13.15 8.96
C TYR A 13 13.10 -13.36 8.26
N LEU A 14 14.12 -13.83 8.99
CA LEU A 14 15.43 -14.13 8.43
C LEU A 14 15.36 -15.26 7.40
N ASP A 15 14.61 -16.32 7.68
CA ASP A 15 14.38 -17.42 6.73
C ASP A 15 13.70 -16.92 5.46
N ALA A 16 12.67 -16.07 5.60
CA ALA A 16 11.98 -15.48 4.45
C ALA A 16 12.87 -14.51 3.66
N LYS A 17 13.80 -13.84 4.33
CA LYS A 17 14.80 -12.96 3.73
C LYS A 17 15.82 -13.76 2.92
N GLU A 18 16.33 -14.85 3.46
CA GLU A 18 17.23 -15.77 2.74
C GLU A 18 16.54 -16.39 1.52
N ALA A 19 15.30 -16.84 1.67
CA ALA A 19 14.50 -17.37 0.57
C ALA A 19 14.29 -16.35 -0.57
N LEU A 20 14.16 -15.05 -0.24
CA LEU A 20 14.09 -13.98 -1.24
C LEU A 20 15.39 -13.89 -2.05
N VAL A 21 16.55 -13.91 -1.38
CA VAL A 21 17.86 -13.87 -2.02
C VAL A 21 18.09 -15.09 -2.91
N HIS A 22 17.72 -16.28 -2.41
CA HIS A 22 17.78 -17.51 -3.19
C HIS A 22 16.90 -17.45 -4.45
N THR A 23 15.69 -16.88 -4.35
CA THR A 23 14.79 -16.71 -5.50
C THR A 23 15.37 -15.76 -6.55
N LEU A 24 16.23 -14.82 -6.14
CA LEU A 24 16.97 -13.93 -7.03
C LEU A 24 18.28 -14.55 -7.55
N GLY A 25 18.51 -15.85 -7.32
CA GLY A 25 19.75 -16.51 -7.75
C GLY A 25 20.99 -16.08 -6.97
N GLY A 26 20.82 -15.54 -5.75
CA GLY A 26 21.91 -14.98 -4.96
C GLY A 26 22.34 -13.58 -5.42
N ASP A 27 21.63 -12.96 -6.37
CA ASP A 27 21.98 -11.64 -6.89
C ASP A 27 21.57 -10.53 -5.93
N VAL A 28 22.53 -10.08 -5.13
CA VAL A 28 22.39 -8.92 -4.23
C VAL A 28 22.42 -7.58 -4.98
N GLU A 29 22.84 -7.57 -6.25
CA GLU A 29 22.82 -6.37 -7.09
C GLU A 29 21.47 -6.19 -7.79
N HIS A 30 20.62 -7.21 -7.75
CA HIS A 30 19.29 -7.18 -8.36
C HIS A 30 18.49 -5.94 -7.91
N PRO A 31 17.85 -5.19 -8.83
CA PRO A 31 17.13 -3.97 -8.48
C PRO A 31 16.08 -4.15 -7.38
N MET A 32 15.38 -5.29 -7.37
CA MET A 32 14.43 -5.61 -6.31
C MET A 32 15.11 -5.85 -4.95
N TYR A 33 16.29 -6.49 -4.91
CA TYR A 33 17.05 -6.65 -3.67
C TYR A 33 17.43 -5.28 -3.11
N LYS A 34 18.11 -4.46 -3.92
CA LYS A 34 18.53 -3.10 -3.51
C LYS A 34 17.35 -2.24 -3.07
N PHE A 35 16.26 -2.26 -3.83
CA PHE A 35 15.06 -1.49 -3.50
C PHE A 35 14.46 -1.96 -2.17
N PHE A 36 14.30 -3.27 -1.97
CA PHE A 36 13.71 -3.82 -0.76
C PHE A 36 14.57 -3.51 0.47
N PHE A 37 15.87 -3.81 0.43
CA PHE A 37 16.75 -3.60 1.58
C PHE A 37 17.03 -2.12 1.86
N GLY A 38 17.08 -1.28 0.83
CA GLY A 38 17.27 0.16 1.01
C GLY A 38 16.07 0.88 1.62
N ASN A 39 14.84 0.42 1.35
CA ASN A 39 13.63 1.16 1.70
C ASN A 39 12.76 0.46 2.78
N TRP A 40 12.79 -0.86 2.87
CA TRP A 40 11.84 -1.63 3.69
C TRP A 40 12.50 -2.39 4.84
N ASP A 41 13.69 -2.96 4.65
CA ASP A 41 14.34 -3.80 5.67
C ASP A 41 14.73 -3.03 6.94
N ASN A 42 14.93 -1.72 6.86
CA ASN A 42 15.25 -0.88 8.02
C ASN A 42 13.99 -0.36 8.77
N THR A 43 12.79 -0.52 8.20
CA THR A 43 11.53 0.01 8.75
C THR A 43 10.58 -1.10 9.19
N GLN A 44 11.11 -2.27 9.55
CA GLN A 44 10.33 -3.47 9.87
C GLN A 44 9.24 -3.24 10.94
N ASP A 45 9.47 -2.35 11.89
CA ASP A 45 8.50 -2.03 12.95
C ASP A 45 7.19 -1.42 12.41
N GLU A 46 7.20 -0.87 11.19
CA GLU A 46 6.02 -0.27 10.56
C GLU A 46 5.13 -1.28 9.84
N TRP A 47 5.69 -2.39 9.35
CA TRP A 47 5.00 -3.28 8.42
C TRP A 47 5.09 -4.79 8.73
N VAL A 48 6.06 -5.25 9.54
CA VAL A 48 6.21 -6.68 9.89
C VAL A 48 5.29 -7.07 11.05
N SER A 49 4.55 -8.16 10.88
CA SER A 49 3.48 -8.57 11.81
C SER A 49 3.95 -8.74 13.26
N PHE A 50 5.06 -9.45 13.51
CA PHE A 50 5.54 -9.69 14.88
C PHE A 50 6.06 -8.43 15.59
N ARG A 51 6.55 -7.44 14.85
CA ARG A 51 7.03 -6.16 15.42
C ARG A 51 5.90 -5.18 15.70
N ARG A 52 4.75 -5.37 15.05
CA ARG A 52 3.55 -4.52 15.15
C ARG A 52 2.55 -4.96 16.21
N GLY A 53 2.89 -5.96 17.03
CA GLY A 53 1.97 -6.50 18.05
C GLY A 53 1.40 -5.44 19.01
N ASN A 54 2.11 -4.32 19.18
CA ASN A 54 1.71 -3.21 20.08
C ASN A 54 0.86 -2.12 19.40
N ILE A 55 0.62 -2.20 18.09
CA ILE A 55 -0.16 -1.19 17.37
C ILE A 55 -1.58 -1.73 17.19
N PRO A 56 -2.65 -1.06 17.66
CA PRO A 56 -4.01 -1.50 17.40
C PRO A 56 -4.33 -1.38 15.90
N HIS A 57 -4.24 -2.50 15.20
CA HIS A 57 -4.43 -2.58 13.75
C HIS A 57 -5.87 -2.96 13.37
N LEU A 58 -6.72 -3.38 14.34
CA LEU A 58 -8.11 -3.79 14.12
C LEU A 58 -8.28 -4.80 12.96
N GLY A 59 -7.27 -5.67 12.75
CA GLY A 59 -7.23 -6.61 11.62
C GLY A 59 -6.99 -5.97 10.25
N ASN A 60 -6.72 -4.66 10.17
CA ASN A 60 -6.47 -3.93 8.94
C ASN A 60 -5.00 -4.03 8.53
N ASN A 61 -4.63 -5.16 7.93
CA ASN A 61 -3.33 -5.40 7.29
C ASN A 61 -3.41 -5.36 5.76
N THR A 62 -4.60 -5.07 5.21
CA THR A 62 -4.86 -5.13 3.77
C THR A 62 -4.79 -3.73 3.17
N ASN A 63 -3.99 -3.55 2.13
CA ASN A 63 -3.99 -2.36 1.29
C ASN A 63 -5.26 -2.27 0.40
N ASN A 64 -6.11 -3.29 0.40
CA ASN A 64 -7.29 -3.42 -0.46
C ASN A 64 -8.20 -2.18 -0.43
N ARG A 65 -8.36 -1.53 0.74
CA ARG A 65 -9.14 -0.28 0.85
C ARG A 65 -8.48 0.88 0.08
N LEU A 66 -7.16 1.01 0.16
CA LEU A 66 -6.39 2.04 -0.54
C LEU A 66 -6.32 1.73 -2.04
N GLU A 67 -6.12 0.46 -2.41
CA GLU A 67 -6.11 0.01 -3.80
C GLU A 67 -7.48 0.20 -4.46
N CYS A 68 -8.58 -0.15 -3.79
CA CYS A 68 -9.93 0.11 -4.29
C CYS A 68 -10.18 1.61 -4.49
N LYS A 69 -9.78 2.46 -3.52
CA LYS A 69 -9.91 3.93 -3.67
C LYS A 69 -9.08 4.45 -4.85
N SER A 70 -7.84 3.98 -4.97
CA SER A 70 -6.95 4.34 -6.08
C SER A 70 -7.53 3.88 -7.43
N GLY A 71 -8.15 2.70 -7.48
CA GLY A 71 -8.85 2.19 -8.66
C GLY A 71 -10.01 3.08 -9.08
N LYS A 72 -10.83 3.55 -8.14
CA LYS A 72 -11.92 4.50 -8.41
C LYS A 72 -11.40 5.86 -8.92
N ILE A 73 -10.32 6.37 -8.33
CA ILE A 73 -9.70 7.62 -8.80
C ILE A 73 -9.25 7.46 -10.26
N LYS A 74 -8.56 6.37 -10.58
CA LYS A 74 -8.09 6.07 -11.95
C LYS A 74 -9.21 5.91 -12.99
N GLN A 75 -10.46 5.70 -12.57
CA GLN A 75 -11.61 5.65 -13.49
C GLN A 75 -12.09 7.04 -13.92
N VAL A 76 -11.76 8.08 -13.15
CA VAL A 76 -12.26 9.45 -13.36
C VAL A 76 -11.16 10.45 -13.68
N VAL A 77 -9.88 10.07 -13.51
CA VAL A 77 -8.73 10.91 -13.85
C VAL A 77 -7.98 10.30 -15.03
N GLU A 78 -7.58 11.15 -15.96
CA GLU A 78 -6.83 10.72 -17.13
C GLU A 78 -5.33 10.57 -16.82
N PRO A 79 -4.60 9.63 -17.45
CA PRO A 79 -3.17 9.40 -17.18
C PRO A 79 -2.26 10.63 -17.40
N HIS A 80 -2.72 11.60 -18.19
CA HIS A 80 -1.97 12.79 -18.55
C HIS A 80 -2.25 13.99 -17.64
N PHE A 81 -3.17 13.87 -16.67
CA PHE A 81 -3.43 14.95 -15.73
C PHE A 81 -2.22 15.22 -14.86
N THR A 82 -1.88 16.49 -14.69
CA THR A 82 -0.95 16.91 -13.65
C THR A 82 -1.56 16.70 -12.26
N LEU A 83 -0.74 16.83 -11.22
CA LEU A 83 -1.21 16.66 -9.84
C LEU A 83 -2.30 17.68 -9.48
N ASP A 84 -2.15 18.94 -9.92
CA ASP A 84 -3.13 20.01 -9.68
C ASP A 84 -4.43 19.80 -10.45
N GLU A 85 -4.36 19.35 -11.70
CA GLU A 85 -5.54 18.97 -12.50
C GLU A 85 -6.28 17.78 -11.88
N THR A 86 -5.54 16.78 -11.40
CA THR A 86 -6.07 15.60 -10.71
C THR A 86 -6.82 16.01 -9.43
N ILE A 87 -6.20 16.82 -8.58
CA ILE A 87 -6.81 17.27 -7.32
C ILE A 87 -8.06 18.11 -7.59
N SER A 88 -7.99 19.04 -8.55
CA SER A 88 -9.10 19.94 -8.88
C SER A 88 -10.30 19.17 -9.43
N THR A 89 -10.04 18.20 -10.32
CA THR A 89 -11.07 17.30 -10.85
C THR A 89 -11.73 16.49 -9.74
N LEU A 90 -10.94 15.88 -8.85
CA LEU A 90 -11.47 15.08 -7.74
C LEU A 90 -12.34 15.89 -6.77
N ILE A 91 -11.93 17.11 -6.43
CA ILE A 91 -12.74 18.00 -5.56
C ILE A 91 -14.06 18.37 -6.25
N THR A 92 -14.02 18.63 -7.56
CA THR A 92 -15.22 18.97 -8.34
C THR A 92 -16.20 17.81 -8.39
N LEU A 93 -15.72 16.60 -8.70
CA LEU A 93 -16.54 15.39 -8.71
C LEU A 93 -17.15 15.08 -7.34
N GLN A 94 -16.38 15.27 -6.27
CA GLN A 94 -16.88 15.08 -4.91
C GLN A 94 -18.04 16.04 -4.59
N ARG A 95 -17.92 17.32 -4.97
CA ARG A 95 -18.99 18.31 -4.78
C ARG A 95 -20.26 17.94 -5.55
N ILE A 96 -20.12 17.54 -6.81
CA ILE A 96 -21.26 17.10 -7.63
C ILE A 96 -21.96 15.90 -6.97
N ALA A 97 -21.20 14.91 -6.50
CA ALA A 97 -21.75 13.75 -5.82
C ALA A 97 -22.45 14.08 -4.49
N GLU A 98 -21.94 15.07 -3.75
CA GLU A 98 -22.57 15.58 -2.52
C GLU A 98 -23.89 16.29 -2.83
N ASP A 99 -23.92 17.14 -3.86
CA ASP A 99 -25.13 17.85 -4.29
C ASP A 99 -26.21 16.86 -4.77
N GLU A 100 -25.84 15.86 -5.56
CA GLU A 100 -26.74 14.79 -6.01
C GLU A 100 -27.29 13.96 -4.84
N TYR A 101 -26.43 13.62 -3.87
CA TYR A 101 -26.85 12.91 -2.68
C TYR A 101 -27.86 13.71 -1.86
N VAL A 102 -27.61 15.01 -1.67
CA VAL A 102 -28.53 15.88 -0.94
C VAL A 102 -29.87 15.97 -1.68
N ALA A 103 -29.87 16.14 -2.99
CA ALA A 103 -31.10 16.19 -3.79
C ALA A 103 -31.92 14.88 -3.71
N GLN A 104 -31.27 13.73 -3.61
CA GLN A 104 -31.97 12.43 -3.54
C GLN A 104 -32.57 12.10 -2.17
N TYR A 105 -32.03 12.65 -1.08
CA TYR A 105 -32.36 12.23 0.29
C TYR A 105 -32.86 13.36 1.20
N HIS A 106 -32.92 14.61 0.72
CA HIS A 106 -33.44 15.78 1.45
C HIS A 106 -34.62 16.50 0.76
N GLU A 107 -35.28 15.85 -0.20
CA GLU A 107 -36.68 16.15 -0.61
C GLU A 107 -37.66 15.17 0.06
#